data_AF-A0A3C0CHV9-F1
#
_entry.id   AF-A0A3C0CHV9-F1
#
_cell.length_a   1.000
_cell.length_b   1.000
_cell.length_c   1.000
_cell.angle_alpha   90.00
_cell.angle_beta   90.00
_cell.angle_gamma   90.00
#
_symmetry.space_group_name_H-M   'P 1'
#
loop_
_entity.id
_entity.type
_entity.pdbx_description
1 polymer ?
#
loop_
_entity_poly.entity_id
_entity_poly.type
_entity_poly.pdbx_seq_one_letter_code
_entity_poly.pdbx_strand_id
1 'polypeptide(L)'
;MQKDIKRAAGSPETLLVAVSPGTGPLRGQIISGYAKKKIDFSGEWELLFGIDQWYDSIRFPEPTLKLRSFWSRYHKKKVRKAAVAVDMSCMDKVEGEKSTFLVHVRFRRNATWQGSITWLETGREQEFRSTFEMLKLMEEACHPGIQESISWEEKKETESREEGEGPV
;
A
#
# COMPACT_ATOMS: atom_id res chain seq x y z
N MET A 1 -10.24 16.80 -15.19
CA MET A 1 -10.06 15.96 -13.98
C MET A 1 -10.46 14.50 -14.21
N GLN A 2 -11.74 14.12 -14.30
CA GLN A 2 -12.09 12.69 -14.49
C GLN A 2 -11.59 12.08 -15.82
N LYS A 3 -11.55 12.86 -16.91
CA LYS A 3 -10.98 12.41 -18.20
C LYS A 3 -9.48 12.15 -18.12
N ASP A 4 -8.76 12.94 -17.34
CA ASP A 4 -7.30 12.82 -17.16
C ASP A 4 -6.96 11.61 -16.30
N ILE A 5 -7.78 11.33 -15.26
CA ILE A 5 -7.66 10.13 -14.42
C ILE A 5 -7.93 8.85 -15.22
N LYS A 6 -8.98 8.83 -16.07
CA LYS A 6 -9.25 7.67 -16.94
C LYS A 6 -8.14 7.44 -17.97
N ARG A 7 -7.52 8.51 -18.47
CA ARG A 7 -6.35 8.42 -19.37
C ARG A 7 -5.11 7.91 -18.62
N ALA A 8 -4.84 8.43 -17.44
CA ALA A 8 -3.71 8.02 -16.60
C ALA A 8 -3.85 6.57 -16.11
N ALA A 9 -5.06 6.13 -15.74
CA ALA A 9 -5.36 4.75 -15.34
C ALA A 9 -5.17 3.72 -16.45
N GLY A 10 -5.12 4.16 -17.71
CA GLY A 10 -4.76 3.31 -18.86
C GLY A 10 -3.26 3.10 -19.05
N SER A 11 -2.41 3.85 -18.34
CA SER A 11 -0.95 3.72 -18.42
C SER A 11 -0.46 2.47 -17.67
N PRO A 12 0.49 1.69 -18.22
CA PRO A 12 1.04 0.50 -17.56
C PRO A 12 1.70 0.78 -16.20
N GLU A 13 2.22 1.99 -16.01
CA GLU A 13 2.87 2.43 -14.78
C GLU A 13 1.88 2.78 -13.66
N THR A 14 0.60 2.90 -14.00
CA THR A 14 -0.45 3.34 -13.08
C THR A 14 -1.32 2.16 -12.66
N LEU A 15 -1.56 2.06 -11.37
CA LEU A 15 -2.44 1.09 -10.74
C LEU A 15 -3.46 1.80 -9.87
N LEU A 16 -4.68 1.27 -9.85
CA LEU A 16 -5.70 1.72 -8.92
C LEU A 16 -5.73 0.75 -7.74
N VAL A 17 -5.59 1.28 -6.53
CA VAL A 17 -5.59 0.52 -5.29
C VAL A 17 -6.81 0.95 -4.50
N ALA A 18 -7.82 0.08 -4.41
CA ALA A 18 -8.99 0.30 -3.58
C ALA A 18 -8.79 -0.40 -2.24
N VAL A 19 -8.77 0.36 -1.15
CA VAL A 19 -8.60 -0.14 0.21
C VAL A 19 -9.96 -0.21 0.90
N SER A 20 -10.26 -1.36 1.49
CA SER A 20 -11.45 -1.58 2.29
C SER A 20 -11.26 -1.03 3.70
N PRO A 21 -12.30 -0.40 4.29
CA PRO A 21 -12.24 0.11 5.66
C PRO A 21 -12.21 -1.07 6.65
N GLY A 22 -11.47 -0.91 7.75
CA GLY A 22 -11.47 -1.85 8.86
C GLY A 22 -10.25 -1.73 9.76
N THR A 23 -10.42 -2.09 11.03
CA THR A 23 -9.32 -2.22 11.99
C THR A 23 -8.55 -3.51 11.72
N GLY A 24 -7.33 -3.39 11.21
CA GLY A 24 -6.45 -4.52 10.92
C GLY A 24 -5.49 -4.27 9.75
N PRO A 25 -4.84 -5.33 9.23
CA PRO A 25 -3.95 -5.21 8.07
C PRO A 25 -4.68 -4.65 6.85
N LEU A 26 -4.00 -3.88 6.02
CA LEU A 26 -4.59 -3.29 4.81
C LEU A 26 -5.19 -4.38 3.91
N ARG A 27 -6.47 -4.26 3.57
CA ARG A 27 -7.16 -5.20 2.66
C ARG A 27 -7.78 -4.43 1.51
N GLY A 28 -7.84 -5.04 0.34
CA GLY A 28 -8.36 -4.33 -0.81
C GLY A 28 -8.16 -5.05 -2.12
N GLN A 29 -8.21 -4.25 -3.19
CA GLN A 29 -8.08 -4.70 -4.56
C GLN A 29 -7.09 -3.82 -5.32
N ILE A 30 -6.18 -4.44 -6.05
CA ILE A 30 -5.32 -3.80 -7.05
C ILE A 30 -5.98 -3.99 -8.40
N ILE A 31 -6.18 -2.91 -9.12
CA ILE A 31 -6.82 -2.89 -10.44
C ILE A 31 -5.83 -2.27 -11.42
N SER A 32 -5.46 -3.04 -12.44
CA SER A 32 -4.68 -2.54 -13.58
C SER A 32 -5.65 -2.17 -14.70
N GLY A 33 -5.75 -0.87 -15.00
CA GLY A 33 -6.55 -0.38 -16.12
C GLY A 33 -5.96 -0.79 -17.48
N TYR A 34 -4.63 -0.90 -17.57
CA TYR A 34 -3.92 -1.38 -18.75
C TYR A 34 -4.27 -2.85 -19.09
N ALA A 35 -4.19 -3.76 -18.11
CA ALA A 35 -4.51 -5.17 -18.34
C ALA A 35 -6.00 -5.53 -18.21
N LYS A 36 -6.84 -4.60 -17.70
CA LYS A 36 -8.22 -4.89 -17.29
C LYS A 36 -8.28 -6.10 -16.35
N LYS A 37 -7.38 -6.14 -15.37
CA LYS A 37 -7.27 -7.22 -14.39
C LYS A 37 -7.36 -6.65 -12.98
N LYS A 38 -7.94 -7.45 -12.09
CA LYS A 38 -8.01 -7.15 -10.65
C LYS A 38 -7.42 -8.28 -9.82
N ILE A 39 -6.77 -7.93 -8.72
CA ILE A 39 -6.18 -8.84 -7.75
C ILE A 39 -6.61 -8.38 -6.36
N ASP A 40 -7.20 -9.27 -5.58
CA ASP A 40 -7.50 -9.01 -4.18
C ASP A 40 -6.23 -9.23 -3.34
N PHE A 41 -6.03 -8.41 -2.31
CA PHE A 41 -4.92 -8.53 -1.37
C PHE A 41 -5.41 -8.45 0.08
N SER A 42 -4.68 -9.17 0.94
CA SER A 42 -4.84 -9.12 2.39
C SER A 42 -3.47 -8.90 3.05
N GLY A 43 -3.29 -7.72 3.62
CA GLY A 43 -2.05 -7.24 4.21
C GLY A 43 -1.18 -6.47 3.22
N GLU A 44 -0.30 -5.67 3.80
CA GLU A 44 0.67 -4.82 3.11
C GLU A 44 1.58 -5.67 2.22
N TRP A 45 1.97 -6.86 2.69
CA TRP A 45 2.85 -7.73 1.91
C TRP A 45 2.19 -8.27 0.64
N GLU A 46 0.92 -8.68 0.69
CA GLU A 46 0.21 -9.12 -0.53
C GLU A 46 0.01 -7.95 -1.50
N LEU A 47 -0.22 -6.73 -0.98
CA LEU A 47 -0.27 -5.50 -1.78
C LEU A 47 1.07 -5.27 -2.51
N LEU A 48 2.17 -5.23 -1.75
CA LEU A 48 3.50 -4.98 -2.30
C LEU A 48 3.90 -6.06 -3.30
N PHE A 49 3.69 -7.33 -2.95
CA PHE A 49 4.01 -8.44 -3.81
C PHE A 49 3.16 -8.43 -5.10
N GLY A 50 1.87 -8.08 -5.00
CA GLY A 50 0.97 -7.99 -6.15
C GLY A 50 1.39 -6.91 -7.16
N ILE A 51 1.77 -5.73 -6.67
CA ILE A 51 2.28 -4.63 -7.50
C ILE A 51 3.65 -4.99 -8.10
N ASP A 52 4.56 -5.58 -7.33
CA ASP A 52 5.89 -5.98 -7.83
C ASP A 52 5.78 -7.02 -8.95
N GLN A 53 4.96 -8.07 -8.74
CA GLN A 53 4.68 -9.10 -9.75
C GLN A 53 4.01 -8.53 -10.99
N TRP A 54 3.12 -7.54 -10.83
CA TRP A 54 2.52 -6.84 -11.97
C TRP A 54 3.60 -6.18 -12.83
N TYR A 55 4.46 -5.34 -12.26
CA TYR A 55 5.51 -4.65 -13.01
C TYR A 55 6.57 -5.61 -13.57
N ASP A 56 6.90 -6.69 -12.85
CA ASP A 56 7.76 -7.75 -13.38
C ASP A 56 7.13 -8.46 -14.59
N SER A 57 5.79 -8.60 -14.62
CA SER A 57 5.07 -9.25 -15.72
C SER A 57 5.03 -8.39 -16.99
N ILE A 58 4.91 -7.07 -16.85
CA ILE A 58 4.89 -6.12 -17.97
C ILE A 58 6.27 -5.57 -18.33
N ARG A 59 7.31 -5.87 -17.52
CA ARG A 59 8.69 -5.39 -17.67
C ARG A 59 8.83 -3.87 -17.71
N PHE A 60 7.92 -3.17 -17.04
CA PHE A 60 7.89 -1.71 -17.01
C PHE A 60 7.20 -1.22 -15.73
N PRO A 61 7.76 -0.25 -14.98
CA PRO A 61 9.13 0.23 -15.08
C PRO A 61 10.14 -0.88 -14.80
N GLU A 62 11.29 -0.86 -15.48
CA GLU A 62 12.30 -1.89 -15.29
C GLU A 62 13.03 -1.72 -13.94
N PRO A 63 13.21 -2.78 -13.15
CA PRO A 63 13.95 -2.69 -11.90
C PRO A 63 15.44 -2.50 -12.17
N THR A 64 16.08 -1.53 -11.50
CA THR A 64 17.52 -1.31 -11.67
C THR A 64 18.38 -2.28 -10.86
N LEU A 65 17.78 -3.02 -9.94
CA LEU A 65 18.46 -3.96 -9.06
C LEU A 65 17.70 -5.28 -9.02
N LYS A 66 18.46 -6.39 -9.00
CA LYS A 66 17.92 -7.71 -8.70
C LYS A 66 18.03 -7.95 -7.20
N LEU A 67 16.92 -8.29 -6.55
CA LEU A 67 16.91 -8.59 -5.12
C LEU A 67 17.76 -9.82 -4.80
N ARG A 68 18.49 -9.76 -3.69
CA ARG A 68 19.20 -10.92 -3.13
C ARG A 68 18.17 -11.86 -2.50
N SER A 69 18.40 -13.16 -2.63
CA SER A 69 17.58 -14.18 -1.98
C SER A 69 18.43 -15.00 -1.02
N PHE A 70 17.88 -15.30 0.17
CA PHE A 70 18.54 -16.20 1.13
C PHE A 70 18.60 -17.65 0.65
N TRP A 71 17.69 -18.03 -0.25
CA TRP A 71 17.63 -19.37 -0.83
C TRP A 71 17.89 -19.35 -2.33
N SER A 72 18.60 -20.37 -2.81
CA SER A 72 18.83 -20.63 -4.24
C SER A 72 17.93 -21.76 -4.73
N ARG A 73 16.95 -21.38 -5.57
CA ARG A 73 16.36 -22.16 -6.66
C ARG A 73 15.69 -23.51 -6.31
N TYR A 74 14.51 -23.45 -5.68
CA TYR A 74 13.28 -24.11 -6.17
C TYR A 74 12.10 -23.73 -5.28
N HIS A 75 11.41 -22.64 -5.61
CA HIS A 75 10.14 -22.31 -4.96
C HIS A 75 9.00 -22.85 -5.81
N LYS A 76 8.11 -23.65 -5.21
CA LYS A 76 6.82 -23.98 -5.85
C LYS A 76 6.08 -22.67 -6.08
N LYS A 77 5.98 -22.23 -7.33
CA LYS A 77 5.21 -21.03 -7.68
C LYS A 77 3.72 -21.34 -7.49
N LYS A 78 3.12 -20.79 -6.44
CA LYS A 78 1.66 -20.73 -6.32
C LYS A 78 1.16 -19.60 -7.21
N VAL A 79 0.55 -19.95 -8.34
CA VAL A 79 -0.01 -18.95 -9.26
C VAL A 79 -1.47 -18.71 -8.87
N ARG A 80 -1.79 -17.50 -8.39
CA ARG A 80 -3.17 -17.03 -8.29
C ARG A 80 -3.54 -16.36 -9.61
N LYS A 81 -4.67 -16.73 -10.22
CA LYS A 81 -5.15 -16.07 -11.45
C LYS A 81 -5.78 -14.74 -11.08
N ALA A 82 -5.29 -13.66 -11.68
CA ALA A 82 -5.96 -12.37 -11.60
C ALA A 82 -7.35 -12.46 -12.26
N ALA A 83 -8.37 -11.92 -11.60
CA ALA A 83 -9.72 -11.89 -12.15
C ALA A 83 -9.81 -10.83 -13.26
N VAL A 84 -10.69 -11.06 -14.23
CA VAL A 84 -10.99 -10.05 -15.26
C VAL A 84 -11.72 -8.89 -14.59
N ALA A 85 -11.19 -7.68 -14.73
CA ALA A 85 -11.88 -6.46 -14.35
C ALA A 85 -12.82 -6.10 -15.51
N VAL A 86 -14.12 -6.28 -15.28
CA VAL A 86 -15.16 -5.90 -16.25
C VAL A 86 -15.31 -4.39 -16.17
N ASP A 87 -14.56 -3.71 -17.04
CA ASP A 87 -14.66 -2.30 -17.38
C ASP A 87 -14.12 -1.26 -16.36
N MET A 88 -13.48 -0.20 -16.87
CA MET A 88 -12.89 0.90 -16.10
C MET A 88 -13.96 1.88 -15.56
N SER A 89 -15.21 1.69 -15.98
CA SER A 89 -16.41 2.34 -15.43
C SER A 89 -16.74 1.92 -13.99
N CYS A 90 -16.06 0.90 -13.43
CA CYS A 90 -16.20 0.56 -12.01
C CYS A 90 -15.67 1.65 -11.04
N MET A 91 -15.00 2.69 -11.52
CA MET A 91 -14.68 3.89 -10.73
C MET A 91 -15.93 4.56 -10.15
N ASP A 92 -17.06 4.52 -10.86
CA ASP A 92 -18.28 5.25 -10.47
C ASP A 92 -19.06 4.53 -9.34
N LYS A 93 -18.63 3.32 -8.93
CA LYS A 93 -19.26 2.52 -7.86
C LYS A 93 -18.41 2.40 -6.59
N VAL A 94 -17.41 3.26 -6.43
CA VAL A 94 -16.55 3.32 -5.23
C VAL A 94 -16.99 4.47 -4.31
N GLU A 95 -18.25 4.88 -4.37
CA GLU A 95 -18.80 5.97 -3.55
C GLU A 95 -19.21 5.54 -2.12
N GLY A 96 -18.97 4.28 -1.74
CA GLY A 96 -19.30 3.76 -0.41
C GLY A 96 -18.06 3.27 0.33
N GLU A 97 -17.54 4.10 1.23
CA GLU A 97 -16.62 3.75 2.34
C GLU A 97 -15.22 3.20 1.99
N LYS A 98 -14.81 3.15 0.72
CA LYS A 98 -13.48 2.67 0.30
C LYS A 98 -12.53 3.85 0.08
N SER A 99 -11.29 3.74 0.55
CA SER A 99 -10.24 4.71 0.21
C SER A 99 -9.57 4.27 -1.08
N THR A 100 -9.65 5.08 -2.13
CA THR A 100 -9.15 4.72 -3.45
C THR A 100 -7.95 5.56 -3.83
N PHE A 101 -6.87 4.87 -4.18
CA PHE A 101 -5.62 5.49 -4.52
C PHE A 101 -5.26 5.20 -5.98
N LEU A 102 -4.87 6.24 -6.71
CA LEU A 102 -4.18 6.12 -7.98
C LEU A 102 -2.67 6.12 -7.70
N VAL A 103 -2.03 4.97 -7.85
CA VAL A 103 -0.59 4.81 -7.62
C VAL A 103 0.11 4.81 -8.97
N HIS A 104 0.99 5.77 -9.17
CA HIS A 104 1.82 5.89 -10.36
C HIS A 104 3.28 5.64 -9.96
N VAL A 105 3.83 4.49 -10.36
CA VAL A 105 5.25 4.17 -10.10
C VAL A 105 6.10 4.64 -11.28
N ARG A 106 6.94 5.64 -11.06
CA ARG A 106 7.86 6.19 -12.08
C ARG A 106 9.16 5.40 -12.17
N PHE A 107 9.73 5.01 -11.02
CA PHE A 107 11.04 4.39 -10.97
C PHE A 107 11.10 3.23 -9.96
N ARG A 108 11.90 2.20 -10.30
CA ARG A 108 12.23 1.06 -9.44
C ARG A 108 13.74 1.04 -9.13
N ARG A 109 14.21 2.10 -8.45
CA ARG A 109 15.63 2.30 -8.08
C ARG A 109 15.86 1.94 -6.62
N ASN A 110 17.09 1.55 -6.27
CA ASN A 110 17.48 1.24 -4.89
C ASN A 110 16.59 0.19 -4.20
N ALA A 111 16.07 -0.78 -4.97
CA ALA A 111 15.18 -1.83 -4.48
C ALA A 111 13.88 -1.30 -3.85
N THR A 112 13.41 -0.13 -4.30
CA THR A 112 12.14 0.46 -3.86
C THR A 112 11.42 1.13 -5.02
N TRP A 113 10.18 1.58 -4.79
CA TRP A 113 9.39 2.33 -5.76
C TRP A 113 9.41 3.83 -5.46
N GLN A 114 9.38 4.63 -6.53
CA GLN A 114 9.33 6.08 -6.49
C GLN A 114 8.28 6.58 -7.47
N GLY A 115 7.49 7.56 -7.09
CA GLY A 115 6.37 8.00 -7.92
C GLY A 115 5.41 8.95 -7.20
N SER A 116 4.15 8.93 -7.62
CA SER A 116 3.09 9.71 -6.97
C SER A 116 1.87 8.86 -6.66
N ILE A 117 1.17 9.25 -5.60
CA ILE A 117 -0.08 8.64 -5.15
C ILE A 117 -1.14 9.74 -5.10
N THR A 118 -2.29 9.50 -5.74
CA THR A 118 -3.44 10.41 -5.68
C THR A 118 -4.56 9.75 -4.92
N TRP A 119 -5.00 10.38 -3.84
CA TRP A 119 -6.20 9.98 -3.11
C TRP A 119 -7.43 10.51 -3.86
N LEU A 120 -8.21 9.62 -4.47
CA LEU A 120 -9.26 10.02 -5.42
C LEU A 120 -10.43 10.73 -4.75
N GLU A 121 -10.75 10.36 -3.50
CA GLU A 121 -11.88 10.94 -2.76
C GLU A 121 -11.64 12.42 -2.41
N THR A 122 -10.40 12.80 -2.12
CA THR A 122 -10.04 14.20 -1.80
C THR A 122 -9.37 14.94 -2.96
N GLY A 123 -8.94 14.22 -4.00
CA GLY A 123 -8.15 14.75 -5.10
C GLY A 123 -6.73 15.16 -4.71
N ARG A 124 -6.24 14.77 -3.52
CA ARG A 124 -4.89 15.11 -3.07
C ARG A 124 -3.86 14.19 -3.71
N GLU A 125 -2.89 14.78 -4.41
CA GLU A 125 -1.72 14.08 -4.93
C GLU A 125 -0.50 14.34 -4.06
N GLN A 126 0.27 13.30 -3.78
CA GLN A 126 1.52 13.37 -3.03
C GLN A 126 2.59 12.53 -3.73
N GLU A 127 3.83 13.02 -3.73
CA GLU A 127 4.98 12.23 -4.19
C GLU A 127 5.46 11.29 -3.08
N PHE A 128 5.89 10.09 -3.46
CA PHE A 128 6.60 9.16 -2.58
C PHE A 128 7.96 8.80 -3.18
N ARG A 129 8.97 8.72 -2.31
CA ARG A 129 10.37 8.39 -2.62
C ARG A 129 10.73 6.96 -2.23
N SER A 130 9.82 6.26 -1.57
CA SER A 130 9.94 4.84 -1.26
C SER A 130 8.58 4.16 -1.17
N THR A 131 8.60 2.84 -1.31
CA THR A 131 7.43 1.98 -1.07
C THR A 131 6.87 2.13 0.35
N PHE A 132 7.72 2.42 1.33
CA PHE A 132 7.29 2.63 2.73
C PHE A 132 6.53 3.95 2.90
N GLU A 133 7.00 5.01 2.26
CA GLU A 133 6.31 6.31 2.25
C GLU A 133 4.93 6.19 1.58
N MET A 134 4.83 5.43 0.48
CA MET A 134 3.54 5.12 -0.14
C MET A 134 2.57 4.44 0.84
N LEU A 135 3.04 3.45 1.60
CA LEU A 135 2.21 2.77 2.62
C LEU A 135 1.79 3.72 3.74
N LYS A 136 2.68 4.60 4.20
CA LYS A 136 2.36 5.60 5.22
C LYS A 136 1.29 6.59 4.77
N LEU A 137 1.34 7.04 3.51
CA LEU A 137 0.32 7.90 2.94
C LEU A 137 -1.04 7.20 2.82
N MET A 138 -1.06 5.91 2.48
CA MET A 138 -2.29 5.11 2.48
C MET A 138 -2.85 4.95 3.90
N GLU A 139 -1.98 4.65 4.87
CA GLU A 139 -2.35 4.49 6.28
C GLU A 139 -2.92 5.78 6.86
N GLU A 140 -2.28 6.93 6.62
CA GLU A 140 -2.76 8.26 7.04
C GLU A 140 -4.14 8.59 6.47
N ALA A 141 -4.36 8.28 5.18
CA ALA A 141 -5.64 8.50 4.53
C ALA A 141 -6.75 7.56 5.06
N CYS A 142 -6.40 6.31 5.42
CA CYS A 142 -7.36 5.36 5.98
C CYS A 142 -7.65 5.61 7.47
N HIS A 143 -6.69 6.14 8.24
CA HIS A 143 -6.78 6.35 9.68
C HIS A 143 -6.34 7.76 10.08
N PRO A 144 -7.09 8.81 9.66
CA PRO A 144 -6.71 10.18 9.96
C PRO A 144 -6.71 10.42 11.47
N GLY A 145 -5.56 10.87 12.00
CA GLY A 145 -5.41 11.25 13.42
C GLY A 145 -4.98 10.13 14.37
N ILE A 146 -4.71 8.92 13.87
CA ILE A 146 -4.10 7.86 14.68
C ILE A 146 -2.58 7.88 14.46
N GLN A 147 -1.82 8.29 15.47
CA GLN A 147 -0.36 8.22 15.48
C GLN A 147 0.07 7.11 16.43
N GLU A 148 0.36 5.93 15.90
CA GLU A 148 0.93 4.84 16.69
C GLU A 148 2.44 5.03 16.87
N SER A 149 2.91 4.92 18.11
CA SER A 149 4.34 4.94 18.43
C SER A 149 4.69 3.72 19.27
N ILE A 150 5.73 3.00 18.87
CA ILE A 150 6.31 1.93 19.69
C ILE A 150 7.27 2.59 20.67
N SER A 151 6.94 2.58 21.96
CA SER A 151 7.87 2.97 23.03
C SER A 151 8.83 1.82 23.28
N TRP A 152 10.13 2.10 23.19
CA TRP A 152 11.19 1.12 23.45
C TRP A 152 11.79 1.26 24.86
N GLU A 153 11.33 2.24 25.63
CA GLU A 153 11.78 2.48 27.00
C GLU A 153 10.77 1.89 27.99
N GLU A 154 11.25 1.06 28.90
CA GLU A 154 10.49 0.61 30.07
C GLU A 154 10.35 1.79 31.03
N LYS A 155 9.11 2.20 31.33
CA LYS A 155 8.85 3.14 32.42
C LYS A 155 9.30 2.46 33.72
N LYS A 156 10.41 2.92 34.30
CA LYS A 156 10.73 2.59 35.69
C LYS A 156 9.64 3.20 36.57
N GLU A 157 8.79 2.33 37.13
CA GLU A 157 7.93 2.72 38.25
C GLU A 157 8.84 3.21 39.38
N THR A 158 8.86 4.52 39.60
CA THR A 158 9.42 5.10 40.82
C THR A 158 8.52 4.67 41.96
N GLU A 159 8.93 3.62 42.66
CA GLU A 159 8.40 3.18 43.94
C GLU A 159 8.54 4.33 44.96
N SER A 160 7.46 5.09 45.14
CA SER A 160 7.30 5.99 46.28
C SER A 160 7.13 5.14 47.53
N ARG A 161 8.24 4.85 48.19
CA ARG A 161 8.27 4.24 49.51
C ARG A 161 7.71 5.23 50.52
N GLU A 162 6.42 5.12 50.82
CA GLU A 162 5.81 5.71 52.01
C GLU A 162 6.45 5.04 53.24
N GLU A 163 7.31 5.78 53.95
CA GLU A 163 7.72 5.40 55.29
C GLU A 163 6.53 5.64 56.23
N GLY A 164 5.82 4.56 56.53
CA GLY A 164 4.78 4.52 57.53
C GLY A 164 5.33 4.80 58.93
N GLU A 165 4.59 5.63 59.66
CA GLU A 165 4.72 5.94 61.08
C GLU A 165 4.82 4.66 61.93
N GLY A 166 5.81 4.61 62.83
CA GLY A 166 5.90 3.60 63.88
C GLY A 166 5.01 3.95 65.08
N PRO A 167 4.39 2.99 65.76
CA PRO A 167 3.52 3.28 66.90
C PRO A 167 4.30 3.54 68.19
N VAL A 168 3.68 4.37 69.05
CA VAL A 168 4.11 4.84 70.38
C VAL A 168 4.04 3.75 71.44
#